data_AF-A0A2S4Q1T7-F1
#
_entry.id   AF-A0A2S4Q1T7-F1
#
_cell.length_a   1.000
_cell.length_b   1.000
_cell.length_c   1.000
_cell.angle_alpha   90.00
_cell.angle_beta   90.00
_cell.angle_gamma   90.00
#
_symmetry.space_group_name_H-M   'P 1'
#
loop_
_entity.id
_entity.type
_entity.pdbx_description
1 polymer ?
#
loop_
_entity_poly.entity_id
_entity_poly.type
_entity_poly.pdbx_seq_one_letter_code
_entity_poly.pdbx_strand_id
1 'polypeptide(L)'
;MAYATYEEKSAVIQLPYHLAGRHRVAFSSNMTEQQIEMAVQTQSSAFIDWMEYNDAHADSRDLLYSNIPMHYTYVKHRGWHMRRKGHTIGRLPVAVPRQGEHFYLRSLLTVKRGARSYRDLAHV
;
A
#
# COMPACT_ATOMS: atom_id res chain seq x y z
N MET A 1 -42.21 11.75 -7.14
CA MET A 1 -41.24 10.64 -7.23
C MET A 1 -39.89 11.16 -6.76
N ALA A 2 -39.53 10.94 -5.49
CA ALA A 2 -38.22 11.31 -4.96
C ALA A 2 -37.32 10.07 -5.05
N TYR A 3 -36.23 10.14 -5.84
CA TYR A 3 -35.25 9.07 -5.85
C TYR A 3 -34.40 9.19 -4.59
N ALA A 4 -34.48 8.18 -3.72
CA ALA A 4 -33.58 8.05 -2.59
C ALA A 4 -32.17 7.78 -3.10
N THR A 5 -31.34 8.81 -3.23
CA THR A 5 -29.90 8.64 -3.40
C THR A 5 -29.33 8.11 -2.08
N TYR A 6 -29.24 6.79 -1.96
CA TYR A 6 -28.39 6.15 -0.97
C TYR A 6 -26.92 6.44 -1.34
N GLU A 7 -26.38 7.57 -0.88
CA GLU A 7 -24.93 7.78 -0.85
C GLU A 7 -24.34 7.07 0.37
N GLU A 8 -24.27 5.74 0.34
CA GLU A 8 -23.34 5.03 1.22
C GLU A 8 -21.94 5.20 0.62
N LYS A 9 -21.29 6.35 0.90
CA LYS A 9 -19.89 6.59 0.51
C LYS A 9 -19.03 5.54 1.19
N SER A 10 -18.72 4.47 0.46
CA SER A 10 -17.79 3.44 0.92
C SER A 10 -16.49 4.11 1.37
N ALA A 11 -15.93 3.68 2.51
CA ALA A 11 -14.69 4.24 3.01
C ALA A 11 -13.59 4.13 1.94
N VAL A 12 -12.80 5.18 1.76
CA VAL A 12 -11.71 5.23 0.77
C VAL A 12 -10.38 5.38 1.51
N ILE A 13 -9.39 4.57 1.13
CA ILE A 13 -8.01 4.71 1.60
C ILE A 13 -7.09 5.02 0.41
N GLN A 14 -6.20 5.99 0.59
CA GLN A 14 -5.10 6.23 -0.34
C GLN A 14 -3.98 5.23 -0.04
N LEU A 15 -3.70 4.35 -0.99
CA LEU A 15 -2.66 3.34 -0.87
C LEU A 15 -1.31 3.94 -1.28
N PRO A 16 -0.35 4.07 -0.35
CA PRO A 16 0.97 4.56 -0.71
C PRO A 16 1.64 3.55 -1.65
N TYR A 17 2.46 4.04 -2.56
CA TYR A 17 3.43 3.23 -3.27
C TYR A 17 4.64 4.11 -3.58
N HIS A 18 5.80 3.50 -3.72
CA HIS A 18 7.06 4.20 -3.93
C HIS A 18 8.06 3.21 -4.51
N LEU A 19 9.16 3.73 -5.06
CA LEU A 19 10.26 2.91 -5.53
C LEU A 19 11.00 2.26 -4.35
N ALA A 20 11.78 1.22 -4.64
CA ALA A 20 12.64 0.57 -3.65
C ALA A 20 13.58 1.60 -2.99
N GLY A 21 13.68 1.56 -1.66
CA GLY A 21 14.48 2.51 -0.88
C GLY A 21 13.94 3.95 -0.83
N ARG A 22 12.79 4.25 -1.47
CA ARG A 22 12.19 5.61 -1.49
C ARG A 22 10.92 5.72 -0.64
N HIS A 23 10.80 4.89 0.38
CA HIS A 23 9.68 4.99 1.33
C HIS A 23 9.88 6.21 2.25
N ARG A 24 8.78 6.76 2.76
CA ARG A 24 8.83 7.90 3.67
C ARG A 24 9.14 7.42 5.09
N VAL A 25 10.17 7.98 5.69
CA VAL A 25 10.52 7.81 7.10
C VAL A 25 10.17 9.09 7.84
N ALA A 26 9.46 8.98 8.97
CA ALA A 26 9.12 10.11 9.82
C ALA A 26 10.05 10.16 11.04
N PHE A 27 10.75 11.28 11.23
CA PHE A 27 11.60 11.52 12.39
C PHE A 27 11.36 12.93 12.91
N SER A 28 11.74 13.16 14.16
CA SER A 28 11.59 14.45 14.84
C SER A 28 12.92 15.20 14.89
N SER A 29 12.89 16.53 14.95
CA SER A 29 14.09 17.37 15.02
C SER A 29 14.92 17.19 16.29
N ASN A 30 14.35 16.57 17.33
CA ASN A 30 15.05 16.24 18.57
C ASN A 30 15.69 14.85 18.57
N MET A 31 15.62 14.09 17.47
CA MET A 31 16.27 12.78 17.36
C MET A 31 17.76 12.92 17.04
N THR A 32 18.58 12.08 17.67
CA THR A 32 20.02 11.97 17.33
C THR A 32 20.21 11.29 15.98
N GLU A 33 21.41 11.43 15.39
CA GLU A 33 21.75 10.73 14.13
C GLU A 33 21.54 9.21 14.22
N GLN A 34 21.95 8.60 15.34
CA GLN A 34 21.74 7.17 15.60
C GLN A 34 20.26 6.79 15.66
N GLN A 35 19.41 7.64 16.24
CA GLN A 35 17.97 7.42 16.28
C GLN A 35 17.33 7.58 14.90
N ILE A 36 17.81 8.52 14.10
CA ILE A 36 17.36 8.71 12.71
C ILE A 36 17.78 7.50 11.87
N GLU A 37 19.01 7.01 11.99
CA GLU A 37 19.46 5.80 11.30
C GLU A 37 18.61 4.58 11.68
N MET A 38 18.36 4.39 12.98
CA MET A 38 17.45 3.35 13.46
C MET A 38 16.04 3.52 12.89
N ALA A 39 15.53 4.75 12.81
CA ALA A 39 14.22 5.03 12.22
C ALA A 39 14.17 4.68 10.73
N VAL A 40 15.23 4.94 9.97
CA VAL A 40 15.35 4.58 8.55
C VAL A 40 15.36 3.06 8.35
N GLN A 41 15.99 2.33 9.27
CA GLN A 41 16.08 0.87 9.19
C GLN A 41 14.81 0.15 9.65
N THR A 42 14.05 0.73 10.59
CA THR A 42 12.92 0.05 11.24
C THR A 42 11.55 0.49 10.75
N GLN A 43 11.42 1.68 10.16
CA GLN A 43 10.12 2.11 9.63
C GLN A 43 9.80 1.41 8.33
N SER A 44 8.55 0.97 8.23
CA SER A 44 7.98 0.40 7.02
C SER A 44 6.82 1.25 6.53
N SER A 45 6.27 0.88 5.38
CA SER A 45 5.08 1.47 4.79
C SER A 45 4.04 0.39 4.51
N ALA A 46 2.77 0.78 4.37
CA ALA A 46 1.71 -0.14 3.97
C ALA A 46 1.97 -0.83 2.62
N PHE A 47 2.86 -0.28 1.80
CA PHE A 47 3.26 -0.87 0.53
C PHE A 47 4.29 -1.99 0.71
N ILE A 48 5.30 -1.75 1.54
CA ILE A 48 6.31 -2.76 1.91
C ILE A 48 5.62 -3.90 2.68
N ASP A 49 4.83 -3.55 3.69
CA ASP A 49 4.11 -4.52 4.53
C ASP A 49 3.13 -5.38 3.72
N TRP A 50 2.61 -4.88 2.58
CA TRP A 50 1.77 -5.69 1.69
C TRP A 50 2.57 -6.79 0.98
N MET A 51 3.76 -6.45 0.47
CA MET A 51 4.63 -7.43 -0.17
C MET A 51 5.15 -8.46 0.83
N GLU A 52 5.54 -8.03 2.02
CA GLU A 52 5.94 -8.92 3.12
C GLU A 52 4.79 -9.83 3.56
N TYR A 53 3.57 -9.28 3.66
CA TYR A 53 2.38 -10.06 3.97
C TYR A 53 2.12 -11.12 2.91
N ASN A 54 2.18 -10.78 1.62
CA ASN A 54 2.04 -11.74 0.53
C ASN A 54 3.16 -12.78 0.53
N ASP A 55 4.38 -12.43 0.95
CA ASP A 55 5.47 -13.40 1.02
C ASP A 55 5.21 -14.46 2.10
N ALA A 56 4.72 -14.03 3.26
CA ALA A 56 4.39 -14.91 4.39
C ALA A 56 3.05 -15.65 4.23
N HIS A 57 2.06 -15.09 3.51
CA HIS A 57 0.69 -15.59 3.45
C HIS A 57 0.20 -15.72 2.00
N ALA A 58 -0.44 -16.85 1.68
CA ALA A 58 -0.93 -17.12 0.32
C ALA A 58 -2.32 -16.53 0.04
N ASP A 59 -3.08 -16.18 1.08
CA ASP A 59 -4.50 -15.81 1.07
C ASP A 59 -4.81 -14.47 0.38
N SER A 60 -3.79 -13.63 0.18
CA SER A 60 -3.91 -12.31 -0.45
C SER A 60 -3.23 -12.25 -1.82
N ARG A 61 -2.63 -13.37 -2.28
CA ARG A 61 -1.81 -13.39 -3.51
C ARG A 61 -2.61 -13.30 -4.80
N ASP A 62 -3.91 -13.57 -4.75
CA ASP A 62 -4.85 -13.41 -5.86
C ASP A 62 -5.43 -11.98 -5.96
N LEU A 63 -5.11 -11.11 -5.00
CA LEU A 63 -5.60 -9.74 -4.96
C LEU A 63 -4.61 -8.76 -5.60
N LEU A 64 -5.17 -7.78 -6.31
CA LEU A 64 -4.44 -6.56 -6.69
C LEU A 64 -4.21 -5.72 -5.45
N TYR A 65 -3.13 -4.95 -5.42
CA TYR A 65 -2.85 -4.05 -4.30
C TYR A 65 -4.02 -3.09 -4.02
N SER A 66 -4.69 -2.57 -5.05
CA SER A 66 -5.88 -1.72 -4.93
C SER A 66 -7.08 -2.40 -4.25
N ASN A 67 -7.15 -3.73 -4.28
CA ASN A 67 -8.26 -4.51 -3.74
C ASN A 67 -7.98 -5.01 -2.32
N ILE A 68 -6.73 -4.95 -1.85
CA ILE A 68 -6.36 -5.36 -0.49
C ILE A 68 -7.23 -4.70 0.59
N PRO A 69 -7.52 -3.39 0.57
CA PRO A 69 -8.35 -2.76 1.60
C PRO A 69 -9.79 -3.26 1.68
N MET A 70 -10.28 -3.94 0.64
CA MET A 70 -11.60 -4.56 0.65
C MET A 70 -11.65 -5.73 1.64
N HIS A 71 -10.54 -6.48 1.76
CA HIS A 71 -10.46 -7.71 2.56
C HIS A 71 -9.58 -7.57 3.80
N TYR A 72 -8.69 -6.58 3.82
CA TYR A 72 -7.70 -6.37 4.88
C TYR A 72 -7.76 -4.94 5.42
N THR A 73 -7.36 -4.80 6.68
CA THR A 73 -7.17 -3.50 7.34
C THR A 73 -5.69 -3.33 7.65
N TYR A 74 -5.16 -2.13 7.42
CA TYR A 74 -3.79 -1.78 7.78
C TYR A 74 -3.76 -1.07 9.13
N VAL A 75 -2.94 -1.54 10.06
CA VAL A 75 -2.65 -0.84 11.31
C VAL A 75 -1.15 -0.57 11.39
N LYS A 76 -0.79 0.70 11.59
CA LYS A 76 0.62 1.11 11.72
C LYS A 76 1.32 0.27 12.80
N HIS A 77 2.52 -0.22 12.49
CA HIS A 77 3.31 -1.14 13.33
C HIS A 77 2.75 -2.56 13.52
N ARG A 78 1.55 -2.87 12.99
CA ARG A 78 0.98 -4.23 12.99
C ARG A 78 0.78 -4.81 11.58
N GLY A 79 0.93 -3.99 10.55
CA GLY A 79 0.78 -4.40 9.16
C GLY A 79 -0.67 -4.68 8.75
N TRP A 80 -0.80 -5.48 7.70
CA TRP A 80 -2.08 -5.93 7.17
C TRP A 80 -2.63 -7.13 7.94
N HIS A 81 -3.95 -7.14 8.18
CA HIS A 81 -4.65 -8.26 8.77
C HIS A 81 -6.08 -8.34 8.23
N MET A 82 -6.67 -9.53 8.27
CA MET A 82 -8.01 -9.78 7.74
C MET A 82 -9.04 -8.84 8.37
N ARG A 83 -9.84 -8.22 7.52
CA ARG A 83 -10.90 -7.29 7.91
C ARG A 83 -12.06 -8.07 8.51
N ARG A 84 -12.60 -7.55 9.62
CA ARG A 84 -13.77 -8.14 10.31
C ARG A 84 -15.12 -7.63 9.81
N LYS A 85 -15.21 -6.37 9.37
CA LYS A 85 -16.47 -5.73 8.95
C LYS A 85 -16.24 -4.62 7.92
N GLY A 86 -17.23 -4.42 7.05
CA GLY A 86 -17.30 -3.36 6.06
C GLY A 86 -16.39 -3.62 4.86
N HIS A 87 -16.35 -2.65 3.94
CA HIS A 87 -15.44 -2.66 2.80
C HIS A 87 -14.80 -1.28 2.66
N THR A 88 -13.58 -1.25 2.13
CA THR A 88 -12.86 -0.01 1.84
C THR A 88 -12.29 -0.09 0.44
N ILE A 89 -12.45 0.97 -0.33
CA ILE A 89 -11.90 1.07 -1.68
C ILE A 89 -10.46 1.59 -1.57
N GLY A 90 -9.50 0.81 -2.04
CA GLY A 90 -8.11 1.23 -2.18
C GLY A 90 -7.92 2.08 -3.43
N ARG A 91 -7.38 3.28 -3.28
CA ARG A 91 -7.04 4.17 -4.40
C ARG A 91 -5.55 4.43 -4.42
N LEU A 92 -4.91 4.14 -5.55
CA LEU A 92 -3.53 4.53 -5.78
C LEU A 92 -3.48 6.02 -6.14
N PRO A 93 -2.56 6.83 -5.55
CA PRO A 93 -2.28 8.19 -5.99
C PRO A 93 -1.87 8.28 -7.46
N VAL A 94 -2.37 9.25 -8.20
CA VAL A 94 -2.10 9.41 -9.65
C VAL A 94 -0.60 9.52 -9.92
N ALA A 95 -0.14 8.85 -10.98
CA ALA A 95 1.17 9.09 -11.58
C ALA A 95 0.97 9.44 -13.05
N VAL A 96 1.79 10.37 -13.55
CA VAL A 96 1.79 10.84 -14.93
C VAL A 96 3.05 10.36 -15.66
N PRO A 97 3.03 10.15 -17.00
CA PRO A 97 4.15 9.58 -17.73
C PRO A 97 5.52 10.26 -17.49
N ARG A 98 5.54 11.58 -17.29
CA ARG A 98 6.77 12.34 -16.97
C ARG A 98 7.45 11.93 -15.66
N GLN A 99 6.79 11.16 -14.79
CA GLN A 99 7.35 10.63 -13.54
C GLN A 99 8.09 9.30 -13.72
N GLY A 100 8.23 8.81 -14.96
CA GLY A 100 9.11 7.69 -15.30
C GLY A 100 8.76 6.41 -14.54
N GLU A 101 9.73 5.85 -13.81
CA GLU A 101 9.60 4.62 -13.03
C GLU A 101 8.36 4.60 -12.12
N HIS A 102 8.00 5.74 -11.55
CA HIS A 102 6.83 5.84 -10.68
C HIS A 102 5.51 5.63 -11.44
N PHE A 103 5.45 6.09 -12.70
CA PHE A 103 4.31 5.84 -13.58
C PHE A 103 4.19 4.37 -13.96
N TYR A 104 5.31 3.73 -14.31
CA TYR A 104 5.34 2.31 -14.64
C TYR A 104 4.97 1.44 -13.43
N LEU A 105 5.50 1.76 -12.24
CA LEU A 105 5.14 1.08 -11.00
C LEU A 105 3.64 1.18 -10.73
N ARG A 106 3.04 2.38 -10.84
CA ARG A 106 1.58 2.54 -10.69
C ARG A 106 0.82 1.63 -11.64
N SER A 107 1.21 1.59 -12.92
CA SER A 107 0.56 0.74 -13.93
C SER A 107 0.67 -0.75 -13.56
N LEU A 108 1.86 -1.21 -13.14
CA LEU A 108 2.08 -2.58 -12.71
C LEU A 108 1.17 -2.97 -11.54
N LEU A 109 0.99 -2.07 -10.56
CA LEU A 109 0.10 -2.31 -9.42
C LEU A 109 -1.38 -2.45 -9.78
N THR A 110 -1.79 -2.09 -11.01
CA THR A 110 -3.16 -2.30 -11.50
C THR A 110 -3.38 -3.67 -12.15
N VAL A 111 -2.30 -4.40 -12.47
CA VAL A 111 -2.37 -5.69 -13.19
C VAL A 111 -1.69 -6.84 -12.45
N LYS A 112 -0.66 -6.56 -11.65
CA LYS A 112 0.11 -7.55 -10.89
C LYS A 112 -0.57 -7.82 -9.54
N ARG A 113 -0.91 -9.09 -9.33
CA ARG A 113 -1.48 -9.61 -8.07
C ARG A 113 -0.40 -10.21 -7.20
N GLY A 114 -0.58 -10.13 -5.89
CA GLY A 114 0.21 -10.91 -4.94
C GLY A 114 1.72 -10.73 -5.00
N ALA A 115 2.22 -9.58 -5.45
CA ALA A 115 3.66 -9.36 -5.54
C ALA A 115 4.29 -9.48 -4.13
N ARG A 116 5.40 -10.21 -4.05
CA ARG A 116 6.10 -10.47 -2.77
C ARG A 116 7.36 -9.61 -2.62
N SER A 117 7.73 -8.90 -3.67
CA SER A 117 8.92 -8.05 -3.70
C SER A 117 8.82 -7.03 -4.82
N TYR A 118 9.72 -6.03 -4.79
CA TYR A 118 9.91 -5.13 -5.93
C TYR A 118 10.32 -5.86 -7.21
N ARG A 119 11.05 -6.98 -7.08
CA ARG A 119 11.46 -7.80 -8.22
C ARG A 119 10.26 -8.46 -8.88
N ASP A 120 9.32 -8.96 -8.10
CA ASP A 120 8.06 -9.53 -8.61
C ASP A 120 7.23 -8.49 -9.39
N LEU A 121 7.33 -7.22 -9.02
CA LEU A 121 6.69 -6.12 -9.76
C LEU A 121 7.45 -5.78 -11.06
N ALA A 122 8.76 -5.95 -11.10
CA ALA A 122 9.59 -5.60 -12.26
C ALA A 122 9.56 -6.65 -13.40
N HIS A 123 9.12 -7.88 -13.13
CA HIS A 123 9.01 -8.94 -14.13
C HIS A 123 7.56 -9.17 -14.53
N VAL A 124 7.25 -8.98 -15.83
CA VAL A 124 5.94 -9.28 -16.41
C VAL A 124 5.81 -10.77 -16.69
#